data_AF-A0A2U9IBV9-F1
#
_entry.id   AF-A0A2U9IBV9-F1
#
_cell.length_a   1.000
_cell.length_b   1.000
_cell.length_c   1.000
_cell.angle_alpha   90.00
_cell.angle_beta   90.00
_cell.angle_gamma   90.00
#
_symmetry.space_group_name_H-M   'P 1'
#
loop_
_entity.id
_entity.type
_entity.pdbx_description
1 polymer ?
#
loop_
_entity_poly.entity_id
_entity_poly.type
_entity_poly.pdbx_seq_one_letter_code
_entity_poly.pdbx_strand_id
1 'polypeptide(L)'
;MDYIYFDLSTAREILPWLKERLLKLKEIKYNTEEVLVNGNKKEIEKYILNVDKIIKEITKKGIIIRDPDLGLVDFPAIINDRPAYLCWKIDEEDIKFWHYAEEGYIGRKPITGKENILSFL
;
A
#
# COMPACT_ATOMS: atom_id res chain seq x y z
N MET A 1 -3.38 21.47 3.92
CA MET A 1 -2.98 20.05 3.97
C MET A 1 -3.97 19.36 3.06
N ASP A 2 -3.61 19.19 1.80
CA ASP A 2 -4.53 18.60 0.82
C ASP A 2 -4.61 17.11 1.12
N TYR A 3 -5.69 16.70 1.79
CA TYR A 3 -5.94 15.29 2.04
C TYR A 3 -6.24 14.64 0.69
N ILE A 4 -5.29 13.85 0.19
CA ILE A 4 -5.46 13.04 -1.02
C ILE A 4 -6.35 11.87 -0.63
N TYR A 5 -7.63 11.97 -0.94
CA TYR A 5 -8.55 10.86 -0.90
C TYR A 5 -8.65 10.24 -2.29
N PHE A 6 -8.75 8.92 -2.32
CA PHE A 6 -8.90 8.11 -3.51
C PHE A 6 -10.35 7.70 -3.67
N ASP A 7 -10.81 7.72 -4.92
CA ASP A 7 -11.92 6.87 -5.33
C ASP A 7 -11.39 5.51 -5.82
N LEU A 8 -12.31 4.63 -6.17
CA LEU A 8 -11.96 3.29 -6.63
C LEU A 8 -11.24 3.29 -7.99
N SER A 9 -11.52 4.25 -8.87
CA SER A 9 -10.92 4.33 -10.22
C SER A 9 -9.46 4.75 -10.13
N THR A 10 -9.20 5.87 -9.47
CA THR A 10 -7.86 6.42 -9.25
C THR A 10 -6.97 5.47 -8.46
N ALA A 11 -7.52 4.76 -7.46
CA ALA A 11 -6.77 3.72 -6.76
C ALA A 11 -6.41 2.53 -7.67
N ARG A 12 -7.32 2.10 -8.55
CA ARG A 12 -7.09 1.01 -9.52
C ARG A 12 -6.00 1.36 -10.53
N GLU A 13 -5.97 2.58 -11.04
CA GLU A 13 -4.93 3.06 -11.97
C GLU A 13 -3.52 2.93 -11.38
N ILE A 14 -3.39 2.99 -10.07
CA ILE A 14 -2.11 2.92 -9.36
C ILE A 14 -1.65 1.47 -9.15
N LEU A 15 -2.54 0.48 -9.17
CA LEU A 15 -2.21 -0.91 -8.83
C LEU A 15 -1.03 -1.50 -9.62
N PRO A 16 -0.92 -1.34 -10.97
CA PRO A 16 0.21 -1.90 -11.70
C PRO A 16 1.55 -1.34 -11.21
N TRP A 17 1.60 -0.02 -11.01
CA TRP A 17 2.78 0.67 -10.49
C TRP A 17 3.11 0.22 -9.07
N LEU A 18 2.10 0.12 -8.20
CA LEU A 18 2.26 -0.24 -6.79
C LEU A 18 2.73 -1.69 -6.64
N LYS A 19 2.14 -2.61 -7.40
CA LYS A 19 2.54 -4.02 -7.45
C LYS A 19 4.02 -4.17 -7.78
N GLU A 20 4.51 -3.44 -8.79
CA GLU A 20 5.93 -3.44 -9.15
C GLU A 20 6.83 -3.00 -7.96
N ARG A 21 6.42 -1.99 -7.19
CA ARG A 21 7.22 -1.49 -6.05
C ARG A 21 7.21 -2.48 -4.88
N LEU A 22 6.06 -3.08 -4.57
CA LEU A 22 5.96 -4.08 -3.50
C LEU A 22 6.75 -5.35 -3.86
N LEU A 23 6.75 -5.78 -5.12
CA LEU A 23 7.58 -6.90 -5.57
C LEU A 23 9.08 -6.59 -5.42
N LYS A 24 9.51 -5.37 -5.77
CA LYS A 24 10.91 -4.94 -5.56
C LYS A 24 11.28 -4.94 -4.08
N LEU A 25 10.41 -4.46 -3.19
CA LEU A 25 10.64 -4.53 -1.74
C LEU A 25 10.84 -5.98 -1.26
N LYS A 26 10.00 -6.90 -1.76
CA LYS A 26 10.08 -8.33 -1.43
C LYS A 26 11.37 -8.97 -1.95
N GLU A 27 11.77 -8.65 -3.18
CA GLU A 27 13.03 -9.10 -3.79
C GLU A 27 14.25 -8.61 -3.00
N ILE A 28 14.26 -7.32 -2.66
CA ILE A 28 15.33 -6.71 -1.85
C ILE A 28 15.41 -7.41 -0.48
N LYS A 29 14.28 -7.73 0.16
CA LYS A 29 14.25 -8.47 1.43
C LYS A 29 14.84 -9.88 1.28
N TYR A 30 14.42 -10.64 0.27
CA TYR A 30 14.89 -12.02 0.05
C TYR A 30 16.41 -12.09 -0.19
N ASN A 31 16.95 -11.16 -0.98
CA ASN A 31 18.37 -11.12 -1.33
C ASN A 31 19.29 -10.65 -0.18
N THR A 32 18.73 -10.27 0.98
CA THR A 32 19.46 -9.63 2.07
C THR A 32 19.74 -10.54 3.26
N GLU A 33 19.10 -11.72 3.33
CA GLU A 33 19.37 -12.71 4.39
C GLU A 33 20.86 -13.11 4.42
N GLU A 34 21.50 -13.22 3.25
CA GLU A 34 22.93 -13.51 3.11
C GLU A 34 23.83 -12.29 3.45
N VAL A 35 23.37 -11.08 3.14
CA VAL A 35 24.12 -9.83 3.35
C VAL A 35 24.23 -9.49 4.83
N LEU A 36 23.16 -9.69 5.60
CA LEU A 36 23.14 -9.45 7.05
C LEU A 36 24.06 -10.44 7.80
N VAL A 37 24.13 -11.69 7.32
CA VAL A 37 24.99 -12.73 7.90
C VAL A 37 26.47 -12.46 7.61
N ASN A 38 26.80 -11.96 6.42
CA ASN A 38 28.18 -11.69 6.00
C ASN A 38 28.73 -10.34 6.47
N GLY A 39 27.92 -9.46 7.07
CA GLY A 39 28.36 -8.24 7.75
C GLY A 39 29.00 -7.16 6.85
N ASN A 40 28.80 -7.19 5.54
CA ASN A 40 29.36 -6.20 4.63
C ASN A 40 28.59 -4.87 4.72
N LYS A 41 29.16 -3.92 5.48
CA LYS A 41 28.57 -2.60 5.74
C LYS A 41 28.08 -1.85 4.48
N LYS A 42 28.81 -1.93 3.36
CA LYS A 42 28.42 -1.22 2.12
C LYS A 42 27.16 -1.79 1.47
N GLU A 43 27.02 -3.11 1.49
CA GLU A 43 25.83 -3.80 0.96
C GLU A 43 24.61 -3.53 1.85
N ILE A 44 24.80 -3.48 3.17
CA ILE A 44 23.75 -3.08 4.12
C ILE A 44 23.30 -1.63 3.89
N GLU A 45 24.23 -0.69 3.69
CA GLU A 45 23.89 0.70 3.38
C GLU A 45 23.10 0.82 2.07
N LYS A 46 23.52 0.11 1.02
CA LYS A 46 22.81 0.07 -0.26
C LYS A 46 21.41 -0.52 -0.12
N TYR A 47 21.25 -1.56 0.69
CA TYR A 47 19.95 -2.14 1.01
C TYR A 47 19.01 -1.11 1.65
N ILE A 48 19.45 -0.45 2.72
CA ILE A 48 18.64 0.54 3.46
C ILE A 48 18.18 1.67 2.54
N LEU A 49 19.09 2.21 1.72
CA LEU A 49 18.77 3.30 0.79
C LEU A 49 17.72 2.90 -0.24
N ASN A 50 17.77 1.68 -0.77
CA ASN A 50 16.80 1.21 -1.76
C ASN A 50 15.42 0.98 -1.15
N VAL A 51 15.35 0.38 0.06
CA VAL A 51 14.09 0.19 0.78
C VAL A 51 13.44 1.53 1.10
N ASP A 52 14.21 2.45 1.70
CA ASP A 52 13.72 3.79 2.05
C ASP A 52 13.21 4.57 0.83
N LYS A 53 13.92 4.47 -0.30
CA LYS A 53 13.48 5.08 -1.57
C LYS A 53 12.10 4.57 -1.99
N ILE A 54 11.88 3.26 -2.02
CA ILE A 54 10.61 2.68 -2.48
C ILE A 54 9.47 3.03 -1.52
N ILE A 55 9.71 2.95 -0.20
CA ILE A 55 8.72 3.36 0.81
C ILE A 55 8.33 4.83 0.61
N LYS A 56 9.31 5.71 0.38
CA LYS A 56 9.06 7.13 0.10
C LYS A 56 8.28 7.34 -1.19
N GLU A 57 8.54 6.59 -2.25
CA GLU A 57 7.78 6.67 -3.49
C GLU A 57 6.30 6.33 -3.28
N ILE A 58 6.01 5.26 -2.53
CA ILE A 58 4.63 4.82 -2.22
C ILE A 58 3.93 5.86 -1.33
N THR A 59 4.56 6.25 -0.22
CA THR A 59 3.96 7.18 0.76
C THR A 59 3.77 8.59 0.21
N LYS A 60 4.63 9.06 -0.70
CA LYS A 60 4.44 10.35 -1.39
C LYS A 60 3.21 10.40 -2.27
N LYS A 61 2.67 9.25 -2.69
CA LYS A 61 1.37 9.19 -3.38
C LYS A 61 0.18 9.23 -2.43
N GLY A 62 0.38 9.24 -1.11
CA GLY A 62 -0.70 9.18 -0.12
C GLY A 62 -1.14 7.76 0.25
N ILE A 63 -0.44 6.74 -0.24
CA ILE A 63 -0.74 5.32 0.03
C ILE A 63 -0.07 4.93 1.35
N ILE A 64 -0.81 4.21 2.19
CA ILE A 64 -0.33 3.75 3.50
C ILE A 64 0.08 2.29 3.38
N ILE A 65 1.36 1.99 3.63
CA ILE A 65 1.84 0.61 3.73
C ILE A 65 1.45 0.09 5.13
N ARG A 66 0.63 -0.96 5.19
CA ARG A 66 0.20 -1.57 6.45
C ARG A 66 1.07 -2.74 6.85
N ASP A 67 1.34 -3.62 5.90
CA ASP A 67 2.22 -4.76 6.09
C ASP A 67 3.00 -4.99 4.78
N PRO A 68 4.28 -4.58 4.71
CA PRO A 68 5.10 -4.74 3.51
C PRO A 68 5.39 -6.21 3.17
N ASP A 69 5.37 -7.11 4.15
CA ASP A 69 5.68 -8.53 3.96
C ASP A 69 4.51 -9.26 3.30
N LEU A 70 3.29 -8.92 3.72
CA LEU A 70 2.05 -9.38 3.09
C LEU A 70 1.68 -8.59 1.82
N GLY A 71 2.37 -7.48 1.55
CA GLY A 71 2.03 -6.55 0.48
C GLY A 71 0.66 -5.91 0.69
N LEU A 72 0.32 -5.62 1.94
CA LEU A 72 -0.95 -5.02 2.37
C LEU A 72 -0.82 -3.49 2.45
N VAL A 73 -1.73 -2.80 1.78
CA VAL A 73 -1.76 -1.34 1.71
C VAL A 73 -3.17 -0.80 1.81
N ASP A 74 -3.27 0.45 2.27
CA ASP A 74 -4.51 1.21 2.33
C ASP A 74 -4.39 2.47 1.48
N PHE A 75 -5.46 2.76 0.74
CA PHE A 75 -5.70 4.03 0.07
C PHE A 75 -6.70 4.83 0.91
N PRO A 76 -6.34 6.01 1.44
CA PRO A 76 -7.29 6.90 2.11
C PRO A 76 -8.49 7.19 1.20
N ALA A 77 -9.71 7.05 1.70
CA ALA A 77 -10.93 7.30 0.93
C ALA A 77 -12.00 7.96 1.80
N ILE A 78 -13.04 8.51 1.17
CA ILE A 78 -14.27 8.90 1.84
C ILE A 78 -15.37 7.93 1.38
N ILE A 79 -15.95 7.20 2.33
CA ILE A 79 -17.00 6.21 2.07
C ILE A 79 -18.18 6.49 2.99
N ASN A 80 -19.36 6.68 2.39
CA ASN A 80 -20.58 7.11 3.08
C ASN A 80 -20.33 8.37 3.91
N ASP A 81 -19.71 9.38 3.27
CA ASP A 81 -19.38 10.70 3.85
C ASP A 81 -18.46 10.66 5.08
N ARG A 82 -17.73 9.57 5.28
CA ARG A 82 -16.81 9.38 6.40
C ARG A 82 -15.43 8.91 5.94
N PRO A 83 -14.35 9.35 6.60
CA PRO A 83 -13.01 8.83 6.33
C PRO A 83 -12.94 7.31 6.51
N ALA A 84 -12.38 6.65 5.51
CA ALA A 84 -12.24 5.21 5.42
C ALA A 84 -10.97 4.87 4.62
N TYR A 85 -10.74 3.58 4.40
CA TYR A 85 -9.66 3.09 3.57
C TYR A 85 -10.17 2.06 2.57
N LEU A 86 -9.74 2.18 1.31
CA LEU A 86 -9.78 1.07 0.37
C LEU A 86 -8.55 0.20 0.65
N CYS A 87 -8.75 -1.07 0.95
CA CYS A 87 -7.70 -1.95 1.43
C CYS A 87 -7.41 -3.03 0.39
N TRP A 88 -6.15 -3.13 -0.03
CA TRP A 88 -5.70 -4.04 -1.08
C TRP A 88 -4.47 -4.83 -0.64
N LYS A 89 -4.44 -6.10 -1.03
CA LYS A 89 -3.29 -6.98 -0.83
C LYS A 89 -2.72 -7.41 -2.17
N ILE A 90 -1.40 -7.57 -2.25
CA ILE A 90 -0.69 -7.84 -3.52
C ILE A 90 -1.14 -9.11 -4.28
N ASP A 91 -1.73 -10.08 -3.57
CA ASP A 91 -2.30 -11.31 -4.12
C ASP A 91 -3.76 -11.17 -4.58
N GLU A 92 -4.38 -10.01 -4.36
CA GLU A 92 -5.69 -9.65 -4.88
C GLU A 92 -5.57 -9.00 -6.26
N GLU A 93 -6.38 -9.45 -7.22
CA GLU A 93 -6.37 -8.90 -8.58
C GLU A 93 -6.90 -7.46 -8.66
N ASP A 94 -7.76 -7.06 -7.72
CA ASP A 94 -8.44 -5.77 -7.69
C ASP A 94 -8.73 -5.36 -6.23
N ILE A 95 -9.04 -4.08 -6.01
CA ILE A 95 -9.46 -3.56 -4.70
C ILE A 95 -10.91 -4.00 -4.45
N LYS A 96 -11.07 -5.02 -3.62
CA LYS A 96 -12.39 -5.63 -3.32
C LYS A 96 -12.92 -5.29 -1.94
N PHE A 97 -12.12 -4.63 -1.11
CA PHE A 97 -12.45 -4.42 0.29
C PHE A 97 -12.15 -2.99 0.73
N TRP A 98 -12.89 -2.57 1.74
CA TRP A 98 -12.70 -1.31 2.44
C TRP A 98 -12.90 -1.51 3.94
N HIS A 99 -12.49 -0.55 4.77
CA HIS A 99 -12.80 -0.54 6.19
C HIS A 99 -12.78 0.89 6.74
N TYR A 100 -13.44 1.11 7.87
CA TYR A 100 -13.28 2.37 8.61
C TYR A 100 -11.94 2.39 9.37
N ALA A 101 -11.51 3.58 9.77
CA ALA A 101 -10.22 3.78 10.43
C ALA A 101 -10.15 3.05 11.78
N GLU A 102 -11.25 3.03 12.52
CA GLU A 102 -11.39 2.37 13.82
C GLU A 102 -11.44 0.84 13.75
N GLU A 103 -11.75 0.27 12.59
CA GLU A 103 -11.92 -1.17 12.39
C GLU A 103 -10.61 -1.88 11.97
N GLY A 104 -9.74 -1.16 11.26
CA GLY A 104 -8.51 -1.71 10.68
C GLY A 104 -8.74 -2.90 9.74
N TYR A 105 -7.66 -3.65 9.45
CA TYR A 105 -7.69 -4.77 8.51
C TYR A 105 -8.69 -5.89 8.89
N ILE A 106 -8.92 -6.13 10.18
CA ILE A 106 -9.84 -7.18 10.66
C ILE A 106 -11.29 -6.86 10.27
N GLY A 107 -11.65 -5.59 10.17
CA GLY A 107 -13.00 -5.16 9.81
C GLY A 107 -13.22 -4.93 8.32
N ARG A 108 -12.41 -5.53 7.44
CA ARG A 108 -12.62 -5.43 5.98
C ARG A 108 -14.03 -5.85 5.59
N LYS A 109 -14.70 -4.98 4.85
CA LYS A 109 -16.01 -5.19 4.25
C LYS A 109 -15.83 -5.28 2.73
N PRO A 110 -16.54 -6.17 2.04
CA PRO A 110 -16.51 -6.22 0.59
C PRO A 110 -17.11 -4.93 0.01
N ILE A 111 -16.59 -4.49 -1.14
CA ILE A 111 -17.21 -3.45 -1.96
C ILE A 111 -18.35 -4.11 -2.73
N THR A 112 -19.57 -3.64 -2.50
CA THR A 112 -20.80 -4.23 -3.07
C THR A 112 -21.48 -3.34 -4.09
N GLY A 113 -21.01 -2.10 -4.24
CA GLY A 113 -21.64 -1.06 -5.07
C GLY A 113 -22.78 -0.34 -4.36
N LYS A 114 -23.05 -0.67 -3.09
CA LYS A 114 -23.99 0.08 -2.23
C LYS A 114 -23.30 1.22 -1.49
N GLU A 115 -21.98 1.20 -1.43
CA GLU A 115 -21.16 2.18 -0.75
C GLU A 115 -21.04 3.46 -1.60
N ASN A 116 -21.28 4.63 -1.00
CA ASN A 116 -20.98 5.90 -1.64
C ASN A 116 -19.50 6.22 -1.47
N ILE A 117 -18.67 5.85 -2.46
CA ILE A 117 -17.24 6.17 -2.49
C ILE A 117 -17.09 7.52 -3.21
N LEU A 118 -16.66 8.56 -2.48
CA LEU A 118 -16.53 9.90 -3.02
C LEU A 118 -15.48 9.93 -4.15
N SER A 119 -15.89 10.43 -5.31
CA SER A 119 -15.02 10.72 -6.44
C SER A 119 -14.93 12.22 -6.65
N PHE A 120 -13.72 12.70 -6.94
CA PHE A 120 -13.44 14.12 -7.23
C PHE A 120 -13.26 14.39 -8.73
N LEU A 121 -13.62 13.42 -9.58
CA LEU A 121 -13.58 13.51 -11.04
C LEU A 121 -14.82 14.22 -11.60
#